data_AF-A0A356ZX12-F1
#
_entry.id   AF-A0A356ZX12-F1
#
_cell.length_a   1.000
_cell.length_b   1.000
_cell.length_c   1.000
_cell.angle_alpha   90.00
_cell.angle_beta   90.00
_cell.angle_gamma   90.00
#
_symmetry.space_group_name_H-M   'P 1'
#
loop_
_entity.id
_entity.type
_entity.pdbx_description
1 polymer ?
#
loop_
_entity_poly.entity_id
_entity_poly.type
_entity_poly.pdbx_seq_one_letter_code
_entity_poly.pdbx_strand_id
1 'polypeptide(L)'
;VLFQLFQLYETEARRLLEKGLVRPGYEYVLKCSHTFNTLDALGAISVTERQAYLGRMRTLSRIAAQKYLDNLQSSETSEEALSL
;
A
#
# COMPACT_ATOMS: atom_id res chain seq x y z
N VAL A 1 -7.66 3.13 19.26
CA VAL A 1 -7.92 1.98 18.36
C VAL A 1 -7.65 2.32 16.90
N LEU A 2 -8.43 3.19 16.22
CA LEU A 2 -8.26 3.45 14.77
C LEU A 2 -6.86 3.96 14.37
N PHE A 3 -6.24 4.84 15.16
CA PHE A 3 -4.86 5.28 14.92
C PHE A 3 -3.84 4.14 14.97
N GLN A 4 -3.99 3.22 15.93
CA GLN A 4 -3.14 2.04 16.05
C GLN A 4 -3.36 1.08 14.88
N LEU A 5 -4.62 0.91 14.44
CA LEU A 5 -4.93 0.12 13.26
C LEU A 5 -4.31 0.71 11.99
N PHE A 6 -4.36 2.02 11.81
CA PHE A 6 -3.69 2.67 10.68
C PHE A 6 -2.19 2.37 10.69
N GLN A 7 -1.52 2.56 11.83
CA GLN A 7 -0.09 2.27 11.98
C GLN A 7 0.23 0.80 11.69
N LEU A 8 -0.55 -0.13 12.26
CA LEU A 8 -0.39 -1.56 12.03
C LEU A 8 -0.52 -1.91 10.55
N TYR A 9 -1.57 -1.40 9.89
CA TYR A 9 -1.79 -1.66 8.47
C TYR A 9 -0.70 -1.05 7.58
N GLU A 10 -0.19 0.12 7.92
CA GLU A 10 0.91 0.75 7.19
C GLU A 10 2.19 -0.09 7.29
N THR A 11 2.52 -0.55 8.51
CA THR A 11 3.68 -1.43 8.74
C THR A 11 3.54 -2.74 7.97
N GLU A 12 2.37 -3.38 8.02
CA GLU A 12 2.13 -4.63 7.30
C GLU A 12 2.13 -4.45 5.77
N ALA A 13 1.54 -3.37 5.26
CA ALA A 13 1.61 -3.03 3.83
C ALA A 13 3.05 -2.95 3.38
N ARG A 14 3.89 -2.17 4.09
CA ARG A 14 5.31 -2.03 3.78
C ARG A 14 6.04 -3.37 3.80
N ARG A 15 5.89 -4.14 4.88
CA ARG A 15 6.54 -5.44 5.06
C ARG A 15 6.20 -6.43 3.94
N LEU A 16 4.94 -6.47 3.50
CA LEU A 16 4.49 -7.37 2.44
C LEU A 16 4.98 -6.92 1.06
N LEU A 17 4.93 -5.62 0.78
CA LEU A 17 5.43 -5.06 -0.48
C LEU A 17 6.96 -5.23 -0.62
N GLU A 18 7.72 -5.09 0.46
CA GLU A 18 9.16 -5.36 0.50
C GLU A 18 9.48 -6.84 0.20
N LYS A 19 8.61 -7.76 0.60
CA LYS A 19 8.70 -9.20 0.28
C LYS A 19 8.22 -9.57 -1.12
N GLY A 20 7.84 -8.60 -1.95
CA GLY A 20 7.28 -8.85 -3.29
C GLY A 20 5.86 -9.44 -3.27
N LEU A 21 5.21 -9.48 -2.10
CA LEU A 21 3.84 -9.96 -1.95
C LEU A 21 2.85 -8.82 -2.28
N VAL A 22 2.79 -8.47 -3.57
CA VAL A 22 2.12 -7.26 -4.05
C VAL A 22 0.63 -7.22 -3.70
N ARG A 23 -0.10 -8.29 -4.04
CA ARG A 23 -1.55 -8.35 -3.82
C ARG A 23 -1.93 -8.18 -2.35
N PRO A 24 -1.41 -8.98 -1.39
CA PRO A 24 -1.75 -8.77 0.02
C PRO A 24 -1.17 -7.47 0.56
N GLY A 25 -0.02 -6.98 0.07
CA GLY A 25 0.50 -5.66 0.41
C GLY A 25 -0.48 -4.53 0.04
N TYR A 26 -1.04 -4.58 -1.16
CA TYR A 26 -2.03 -3.62 -1.64
C TYR A 26 -3.34 -3.67 -0.84
N GLU A 27 -3.82 -4.85 -0.43
CA GLU A 27 -4.97 -4.97 0.46
C GLU A 27 -4.79 -4.20 1.78
N TYR A 28 -3.58 -4.20 2.36
CA TYR A 28 -3.29 -3.39 3.54
C TYR A 28 -3.24 -1.88 3.25
N VAL A 29 -2.87 -1.47 2.05
CA VAL A 29 -2.99 -0.05 1.62
C VAL A 29 -4.46 0.38 1.60
N LEU A 30 -5.36 -0.47 1.10
CA LEU A 30 -6.80 -0.21 1.12
C LEU A 30 -7.33 -0.11 2.56
N LYS A 31 -6.87 -0.97 3.47
CA LYS A 31 -7.19 -0.88 4.90
C LYS A 31 -6.72 0.42 5.53
N CYS A 32 -5.54 0.92 5.16
CA CYS A 32 -5.07 2.24 5.58
C CYS A 32 -6.04 3.34 5.11
N SER A 33 -6.42 3.32 3.83
CA SER A 33 -7.36 4.30 3.25
C SER A 33 -8.71 4.30 3.95
N HIS A 34 -9.29 3.13 4.19
CA HIS A 34 -10.56 3.03 4.89
C HIS A 34 -10.48 3.53 6.33
N THR A 35 -9.41 3.16 7.04
CA THR A 35 -9.18 3.60 8.44
C THR A 35 -8.98 5.12 8.50
N PHE A 36 -8.22 5.69 7.57
CA PHE A 36 -8.06 7.14 7.44
C PHE A 36 -9.39 7.83 7.17
N ASN A 37 -10.19 7.34 6.23
CA ASN A 37 -11.50 7.94 5.91
C ASN A 37 -12.41 7.94 7.14
N THR A 38 -12.37 6.88 7.95
CA THR A 38 -13.14 6.80 9.20
C THR A 38 -12.64 7.84 10.22
N LEU A 39 -11.32 7.99 10.38
CA LEU A 39 -10.73 9.00 11.26
C LEU A 39 -11.04 10.43 10.80
N ASP A 40 -10.97 10.70 9.49
CA ASP A 40 -11.26 12.00 8.88
C ASP A 40 -12.75 12.36 9.05
N ALA A 41 -13.66 11.40 8.83
CA ALA A 41 -15.10 11.59 9.03
C ALA A 41 -15.47 11.86 10.50
N LEU A 42 -14.71 11.29 11.45
CA LEU A 42 -14.87 11.56 12.88
C LEU A 42 -14.30 12.91 13.32
N GLY A 43 -13.65 13.67 12.42
CA GLY A 43 -12.95 14.91 12.76
C GLY A 43 -11.73 14.69 13.67
N ALA A 44 -11.23 13.46 13.75
CA ALA A 44 -10.10 13.10 14.62
C ALA A 44 -8.74 13.47 14.01
N ILE A 45 -8.70 13.92 12.75
CA ILE A 45 -7.49 14.34 12.03
C ILE A 45 -7.61 15.82 11.70
N SER A 46 -6.59 16.60 12.07
CA SER A 46 -6.51 18.02 11.71
C SER A 46 -6.18 18.23 10.23
N VAL A 47 -6.44 19.43 9.72
CA VAL A 47 -6.15 19.81 8.33
C VAL A 47 -4.67 19.62 7.97
N THR A 48 -3.76 19.88 8.91
CA THR A 48 -2.32 19.68 8.72
C THR A 48 -1.93 18.21 8.71
N GLU A 49 -2.48 17.39 9.62
CA GLU A 49 -2.24 15.95 9.68
C GLU A 49 -2.79 15.22 8.45
N ARG A 50 -3.92 15.69 7.89
CA ARG A 50 -4.56 15.10 6.71
C ARG A 50 -3.58 14.93 5.55
N GLN A 51 -2.77 15.95 5.27
CA GLN A 51 -1.78 15.89 4.19
C GLN A 51 -0.69 14.84 4.45
N ALA A 52 -0.26 14.68 5.71
CA ALA A 52 0.72 13.68 6.10
C ALA A 52 0.19 12.25 5.90
N TYR A 53 -1.05 11.97 6.32
CA TYR A 53 -1.69 10.67 6.10
C TYR A 53 -1.87 10.35 4.61
N LEU A 54 -2.31 11.32 3.81
CA LEU A 54 -2.43 11.15 2.35
C LEU A 54 -1.06 10.89 1.70
N GLY A 55 -0.01 11.58 2.14
CA GLY A 55 1.36 11.34 1.67
C GLY A 55 1.84 9.92 1.95
N ARG A 56 1.63 9.43 3.17
CA ARG A 56 1.98 8.05 3.58
C ARG A 56 1.28 7.01 2.71
N MET A 57 -0.03 7.14 2.51
CA MET A 57 -0.79 6.21 1.67
C MET A 57 -0.37 6.28 0.20
N ARG A 58 -0.12 7.48 -0.34
CA ARG A 58 0.38 7.65 -1.71
C ARG A 58 1.72 6.94 -1.92
N THR A 59 2.63 7.02 -0.96
CA THR A 59 3.91 6.29 -1.00
C THR A 59 3.70 4.79 -1.10
N LEU A 60 2.84 4.22 -0.25
CA LEU A 60 2.54 2.78 -0.29
C LEU A 60 1.89 2.35 -1.62
N SER A 61 0.92 3.12 -2.11
CA SER A 61 0.27 2.85 -3.41
C SER A 61 1.28 2.86 -4.57
N ARG A 62 2.24 3.80 -4.56
CA ARG A 62 3.30 3.85 -5.58
C ARG A 62 4.21 2.63 -5.52
N ILE A 63 4.61 2.21 -4.32
CA ILE A 63 5.42 0.99 -4.15
C ILE A 63 4.65 -0.23 -4.67
N ALA A 64 3.37 -0.36 -4.33
CA ALA A 64 2.52 -1.45 -4.80
C ALA A 64 2.41 -1.48 -6.33
N ALA A 65 2.18 -0.32 -6.96
CA ALA A 65 2.10 -0.21 -8.41
C ALA A 65 3.44 -0.55 -9.09
N GLN A 66 4.56 -0.06 -8.56
CA GLN A 66 5.88 -0.39 -9.10
C GLN A 66 6.15 -1.89 -9.02
N LYS A 67 5.94 -2.51 -7.85
CA LYS A 67 6.15 -3.95 -7.68
C LYS A 67 5.21 -4.79 -8.54
N TYR A 68 3.99 -4.31 -8.78
CA TYR A 68 3.08 -4.96 -9.72
C TYR A 68 3.66 -4.99 -11.14
N LEU A 69 4.15 -3.85 -11.64
CA LEU A 69 4.79 -3.76 -12.95
C LEU A 69 6.06 -4.62 -13.04
N ASP A 70 6.90 -4.60 -12.02
CA ASP A 70 8.11 -5.43 -11.95
C ASP A 70 7.76 -6.93 -12.06
N ASN A 71 6.69 -7.36 -11.39
CA ASN A 71 6.20 -8.74 -11.46
C ASN A 71 5.69 -9.11 -12.86
N LEU A 72 4.99 -8.19 -13.56
CA LEU A 72 4.51 -8.44 -14.94
C LEU A 72 5.69 -8.62 -15.91
N GLN A 73 6.69 -7.75 -15.84
CA GLN A 73 7.89 -7.85 -16.68
C GLN A 73 8.67 -9.15 -16.38
N SER A 74 8.69 -9.58 -15.12
CA SER A 74 9.31 -10.84 -14.72
C SER A 74 8.56 -12.07 -15.26
N SER A 75 7.23 -12.00 -15.40
CA SER A 75 6.45 -13.07 -16.04
C SER A 75 6.65 -13.11 -17.56
N GLU A 76 6.73 -11.96 -18.23
CA GLU A 76 6.94 -11.87 -19.68
C GLU A 76 8.33 -12.42 -20.06
N THR A 77 9.37 -12.05 -19.32
CA THR A 77 10.74 -12.56 -19.52
C THR A 77 10.89 -14.06 -19.26
N SER A 78 10.06 -14.62 -18.36
CA SER A 78 10.05 -16.06 -18.09
C SER A 78 9.38 -16.86 -19.20
N GLU A 79 8.30 -16.33 -19.80
CA GLU A 79 7.64 -16.95 -20.96
C GLU A 79 8.50 -16.87 -22.23
N GLU A 80 9.19 -15.75 -22.45
CA GLU A 80 10.15 -15.60 -23.55
C GLU A 80 11.35 -16.55 -23.41
N ALA A 81 11.88 -16.77 -22.20
CA ALA A 81 12.97 -17.72 -21.96
C ALA A 81 12.57 -19.20 -22.13
N LEU A 82 11.27 -19.53 -21.99
CA LEU A 82 10.73 -20.88 -22.20
C LEU A 82 10.31 -21.14 -23.66
N SER A 83 10.31 -20.11 -24.51
CA SER A 83 9.97 -20.19 -25.94
C SER A 83 11.20 -20.18 -26.88
N LEU A 84 12.40 -20.18 -26.31
CA LEU A 84 13.70 -20.41 -26.97
C LEU A 84 14.26 -21.78 -26.60
#